data_AF-A0A1E4Q6W9-F1
#
_entry.id   AF-A0A1E4Q6W9-F1
#
_cell.length_a   1.000
_cell.length_b   1.000
_cell.length_c   1.000
_cell.angle_alpha   90.00
_cell.angle_beta   90.00
_cell.angle_gamma   90.00
#
_symmetry.space_group_name_H-M   'P 1'
#
loop_
_entity.id
_entity.type
_entity.pdbx_description
1 polymer ?
#
loop_
_entity_poly.entity_id
_entity_poly.type
_entity_poly.pdbx_seq_one_letter_code
_entity_poly.pdbx_strand_id
1 'polypeptide(L)'
;MASGAAQKALIDKASRAARQRQIAYREQEAKAAQDLLQRIANAIKLELLSLQDGGRDVLPGDIPSLRAFLGGQTDELLQRYRAIVYRALPESARIGASVLPLSGSGLSVDVLVNQTMAWITSFRASDGLQLSDRLWRVASTAKTELGAAIENGIVRGQSSYQAAQEFIDRGAPVPSELNMGMAARQAATLAARAEQLLVNPSADVLYAAQRVIRTETNRAYTESYVASVAQHPDVIGVKFTLSPMHPKHDICDLYAAANLHGLGPGVYPPGDHPYPAHPNTLSYLQPVFADEVTDADRAGKQSAFDWLGKQDAGTQTAVLGGQKKADAFRAGQLHDSELLAPWYQIADRLGAQP
;
A
#
# COMPACT_ATOMS: atom_id res chain seq x y z
N MET A 1 39.65 19.70 -1.63
CA MET A 1 38.18 19.74 -1.69
C MET A 1 37.77 19.15 -3.02
N ALA A 2 36.89 18.14 -3.03
CA ALA A 2 36.37 17.62 -4.29
C ALA A 2 35.64 18.77 -5.02
N SER A 3 35.72 18.84 -6.35
CA SER A 3 34.91 19.81 -7.11
C SER A 3 33.41 19.58 -6.83
N GLY A 4 32.56 20.61 -6.94
CA GLY A 4 31.12 20.46 -6.74
C GLY A 4 30.50 19.32 -7.57
N ALA A 5 31.00 19.13 -8.79
CA ALA A 5 30.63 18.00 -9.65
C ALA A 5 30.99 16.62 -9.06
N ALA A 6 32.15 16.48 -8.41
CA ALA A 6 32.56 15.24 -7.76
C ALA A 6 31.72 14.95 -6.50
N GLN A 7 31.36 15.97 -5.71
CA GLN A 7 30.49 15.80 -4.56
C GLN A 7 29.06 15.40 -4.97
N LYS A 8 28.52 16.05 -6.01
CA LYS A 8 27.24 15.66 -6.63
C LYS A 8 27.24 14.20 -7.08
N ALA A 9 28.27 13.77 -7.81
CA ALA A 9 28.39 12.39 -8.27
C ALA A 9 28.45 11.37 -7.10
N LEU A 10 29.07 11.74 -5.98
CA LEU A 10 29.07 10.92 -4.76
C LEU A 10 27.69 10.81 -4.12
N ILE A 11 26.96 11.93 -4.00
CA ILE A 11 25.59 11.96 -3.47
C ILE A 11 24.66 11.13 -4.37
N ASP A 12 24.78 11.24 -5.69
CA ASP A 12 23.99 10.45 -6.64
C ASP A 12 24.26 8.95 -6.51
N LYS A 13 25.54 8.56 -6.37
CA LYS A 13 25.93 7.17 -6.15
C LYS A 13 25.36 6.64 -4.83
N ALA A 14 25.49 7.41 -3.74
CA ALA A 14 24.96 7.03 -2.43
C ALA A 14 23.43 6.94 -2.44
N SER A 15 22.75 7.86 -3.13
CA SER A 15 21.30 7.86 -3.32
C SER A 15 20.81 6.59 -4.01
N ARG A 16 21.47 6.18 -5.10
CA ARG A 16 21.16 4.92 -5.80
C ARG A 16 21.35 3.71 -4.89
N ALA A 17 22.45 3.67 -4.14
CA ALA A 17 22.75 2.58 -3.21
C ALA A 17 21.75 2.51 -2.04
N ALA A 18 21.36 3.67 -1.48
CA ALA A 18 20.33 3.76 -0.44
C ALA A 18 18.97 3.26 -0.97
N ARG A 19 18.58 3.66 -2.18
CA ARG A 19 17.34 3.20 -2.82
C ARG A 19 17.33 1.70 -3.05
N GLN A 20 18.43 1.12 -3.55
CA GLN A 20 18.55 -0.33 -3.74
C GLN A 20 18.42 -1.08 -2.41
N ARG A 21 19.08 -0.58 -1.35
CA ARG A 21 18.93 -1.15 0.00
C ARG A 21 17.49 -1.07 0.51
N GLN A 22 16.82 0.06 0.31
CA GLN A 22 15.41 0.21 0.71
C GLN A 22 14.49 -0.74 -0.04
N ILE A 23 14.70 -0.95 -1.35
CA ILE A 23 13.91 -1.90 -2.14
C ILE A 23 14.12 -3.33 -1.61
N ALA A 24 15.35 -3.74 -1.33
CA ALA A 24 15.60 -5.06 -0.75
C ALA A 24 14.96 -5.21 0.64
N TYR A 25 15.11 -4.19 1.49
CA TYR A 25 14.59 -4.20 2.86
C TYR A 25 13.06 -4.26 2.91
N ARG A 26 12.36 -3.45 2.11
CA ARG A 26 10.89 -3.47 2.10
C ARG A 26 10.32 -4.80 1.60
N GLU A 27 10.98 -5.48 0.65
CA GLU A 27 10.54 -6.80 0.18
C GLU A 27 10.79 -7.89 1.24
N GLN A 28 11.87 -7.77 2.01
CA GLN A 28 12.10 -8.62 3.18
C GLN A 28 11.00 -8.46 4.23
N GLU A 29 10.61 -7.23 4.58
CA GLU A 29 9.54 -7.01 5.56
C GLU A 29 8.15 -7.40 5.00
N ALA A 30 7.90 -7.20 3.71
CA ALA A 30 6.69 -7.70 3.06
C ALA A 30 6.61 -9.25 3.11
N LYS A 31 7.74 -9.94 2.95
CA LYS A 31 7.84 -11.39 3.13
C LYS A 31 7.60 -11.80 4.59
N ALA A 32 8.11 -11.05 5.57
CA ALA A 32 7.83 -11.30 6.99
C ALA A 32 6.33 -11.23 7.33
N ALA A 33 5.58 -10.31 6.72
CA ALA A 33 4.13 -10.25 6.86
C ALA A 33 3.41 -11.43 6.19
N GLN A 34 3.88 -11.87 5.01
CA GLN A 34 3.37 -13.09 4.39
C GLN A 34 3.59 -14.32 5.28
N ASP A 35 4.78 -14.45 5.87
CA ASP A 35 5.10 -15.56 6.78
C ASP A 35 4.26 -15.52 8.06
N LEU A 36 3.93 -14.33 8.55
CA LEU A 36 2.98 -14.16 9.65
C LEU A 36 1.60 -14.67 9.26
N LEU A 37 1.06 -14.27 8.10
CA LEU A 37 -0.24 -14.71 7.62
C LEU A 37 -0.28 -16.22 7.38
N GLN A 38 0.79 -16.82 6.86
CA GLN A 38 0.90 -18.28 6.71
C GLN A 38 0.88 -18.98 8.07
N ARG A 39 1.55 -18.44 9.10
CA ARG A 39 1.48 -19.00 10.45
C ARG A 39 0.06 -18.99 11.01
N ILE A 40 -0.67 -17.88 10.84
CA ILE A 40 -2.07 -17.77 11.26
C ILE A 40 -2.95 -18.76 10.49
N ALA A 41 -2.78 -18.87 9.17
CA ALA A 41 -3.51 -19.84 8.35
C ALA A 41 -3.25 -21.30 8.81
N ASN A 42 -2.00 -21.62 9.15
CA ASN A 42 -1.63 -22.94 9.68
C ASN A 42 -2.26 -23.20 11.05
N ALA A 43 -2.30 -22.22 11.94
CA ALA A 43 -2.96 -22.35 13.23
C ALA A 43 -4.46 -22.62 13.07
N ILE A 44 -5.14 -21.89 12.17
CA ILE A 44 -6.55 -22.12 11.83
C ILE A 44 -6.77 -23.52 11.26
N LYS A 45 -5.89 -23.98 10.36
CA LYS A 45 -5.94 -25.33 9.81
C LYS A 45 -5.84 -26.39 10.90
N LEU A 46 -4.92 -26.25 11.85
CA LEU A 46 -4.76 -27.19 12.95
C LEU A 46 -5.99 -27.22 13.86
N GLU A 47 -6.56 -26.05 14.17
CA GLU A 47 -7.78 -25.95 14.96
C GLU A 47 -8.95 -26.69 14.28
N LEU A 48 -9.20 -26.39 13.00
CA LEU A 48 -10.26 -27.03 12.22
C LEU A 48 -10.10 -28.56 12.16
N LEU A 49 -8.87 -29.04 12.00
CA LEU A 49 -8.58 -30.48 12.01
C LEU A 49 -8.78 -31.12 13.39
N SER A 50 -8.59 -30.36 14.47
CA SER A 50 -8.80 -30.86 15.83
C SER A 50 -10.29 -30.99 16.19
N LEU A 51 -11.13 -30.15 15.56
CA LEU A 51 -12.58 -30.14 15.75
C LEU A 51 -13.33 -31.12 14.85
N GLN A 52 -12.64 -31.79 13.92
CA GLN A 52 -13.29 -32.67 12.98
C GLN A 52 -13.91 -33.89 13.70
N ASP A 53 -15.13 -34.24 13.33
CA ASP A 53 -15.78 -35.46 13.81
C ASP A 53 -15.23 -36.72 13.11
N GLY A 54 -15.77 -37.90 13.43
CA GLY A 54 -15.40 -39.16 12.77
C GLY A 54 -15.65 -39.15 11.25
N GLY A 55 -16.44 -38.21 10.74
CA GLY A 55 -16.72 -37.96 9.32
C GLY A 55 -15.84 -36.88 8.67
N ARG A 56 -14.87 -36.30 9.40
CA ARG A 56 -13.99 -35.17 8.98
C ARG A 56 -14.69 -33.81 8.90
N ASP A 57 -15.91 -33.72 9.44
CA ASP A 57 -16.72 -32.53 9.40
C ASP A 57 -16.55 -31.69 10.65
N VAL A 58 -16.64 -30.36 10.49
CA VAL A 58 -16.77 -29.42 11.61
C VAL A 58 -18.25 -29.08 11.76
N LEU A 59 -18.79 -29.19 12.97
CA LEU A 59 -20.23 -29.13 13.20
C LEU A 59 -20.68 -27.73 13.64
N PRO A 60 -21.96 -27.37 13.46
CA PRO A 60 -22.49 -26.07 13.90
C PRO A 60 -22.28 -25.78 15.39
N GLY A 61 -22.18 -26.82 16.22
CA GLY A 61 -21.90 -26.69 17.65
C GLY A 61 -20.51 -26.11 17.96
N ASP A 62 -19.57 -26.20 17.02
CA ASP A 62 -18.18 -25.72 17.19
C ASP A 62 -18.03 -24.24 16.87
N ILE A 63 -19.04 -23.60 16.26
CA ILE A 63 -19.01 -22.19 15.83
C ILE A 63 -18.62 -21.23 16.97
N PRO A 64 -19.18 -21.31 18.20
CA PRO A 64 -18.78 -20.43 19.28
C PRO A 64 -17.29 -20.54 19.66
N SER A 65 -16.75 -21.76 19.73
CA SER A 65 -15.34 -22.03 20.02
C SER A 65 -14.44 -21.52 18.90
N LEU A 66 -14.82 -21.77 17.64
CA LEU A 66 -14.11 -21.26 16.47
C LEU A 66 -14.08 -19.73 16.44
N ARG A 67 -15.20 -19.07 16.77
CA ARG A 67 -15.25 -17.61 16.80
C ARG A 67 -14.31 -17.04 17.86
N ALA A 68 -14.22 -17.67 19.03
CA ALA A 68 -13.27 -17.28 20.07
C ALA A 68 -11.82 -17.50 19.61
N PHE A 69 -11.52 -18.65 19.01
CA PHE A 69 -10.20 -18.97 18.45
C PHE A 69 -9.77 -17.97 17.36
N LEU A 70 -10.63 -17.72 16.37
CA LEU A 70 -10.37 -16.76 15.29
C LEU A 70 -10.20 -15.33 15.82
N GLY A 71 -10.91 -14.97 16.89
CA GLY A 71 -10.70 -13.74 17.63
C GLY A 71 -9.26 -13.62 18.15
N GLY A 72 -8.78 -14.64 18.85
CA GLY A 72 -7.41 -14.69 19.36
C GLY A 72 -6.35 -14.65 18.26
N GLN A 73 -6.57 -15.38 17.15
CA GLN A 73 -5.68 -15.34 15.99
C GLN A 73 -5.62 -13.96 15.32
N THR A 74 -6.75 -13.24 15.30
CA THR A 74 -6.78 -11.86 14.78
C THR A 74 -6.01 -10.91 15.68
N ASP A 75 -6.15 -11.04 17.00
CA ASP A 75 -5.44 -10.19 17.95
C ASP A 75 -3.92 -10.43 17.86
N GLU A 76 -3.51 -11.69 17.73
CA GLU A 76 -2.12 -12.08 17.49
C GLU A 76 -1.60 -11.52 16.16
N LEU A 77 -2.39 -11.61 15.08
CA LEU A 77 -2.06 -10.99 13.78
C LEU A 77 -1.82 -9.49 13.95
N LEU A 78 -2.75 -8.76 14.58
CA LEU A 78 -2.62 -7.32 14.78
C LEU A 78 -1.36 -6.97 15.57
N GLN A 79 -1.10 -7.66 16.67
CA GLN A 79 0.05 -7.42 17.54
C GLN A 79 1.38 -7.66 16.78
N ARG A 80 1.53 -8.82 16.14
CA ARG A 80 2.76 -9.19 15.43
C ARG A 80 2.96 -8.35 14.17
N TYR A 81 1.90 -8.05 13.45
CA TYR A 81 1.97 -7.20 12.27
C TYR A 81 2.40 -5.78 12.63
N ARG A 82 1.85 -5.21 13.72
CA ARG A 82 2.33 -3.93 14.28
C ARG A 82 3.83 -3.98 14.60
N ALA A 83 4.30 -5.05 15.24
CA ALA A 83 5.72 -5.18 15.59
C ALA A 83 6.63 -5.20 14.34
N ILE A 84 6.23 -5.90 13.27
CA ILE A 84 6.94 -5.89 11.99
C ILE A 84 7.05 -4.46 11.46
N VAL A 85 5.91 -3.76 11.35
CA VAL A 85 5.90 -2.41 10.75
C VAL A 85 6.67 -1.40 11.61
N TYR A 86 6.42 -1.34 12.91
CA TYR A 86 7.10 -0.38 13.79
C TYR A 86 8.60 -0.61 13.92
N ARG A 87 9.07 -1.85 13.76
CA ARG A 87 10.50 -2.15 13.66
C ARG A 87 11.09 -1.72 12.31
N ALA A 88 10.32 -1.84 11.23
CA ALA A 88 10.79 -1.53 9.88
C ALA A 88 10.97 -0.03 9.62
N LEU A 89 10.08 0.82 10.16
CA LEU A 89 10.11 2.27 9.92
C LEU A 89 11.43 2.96 10.29
N PRO A 90 12.00 2.80 11.51
CA PRO A 90 13.25 3.48 11.87
C PRO A 90 14.43 3.00 11.02
N GLU A 91 14.44 1.74 10.58
CA GLU A 91 15.50 1.24 9.69
C GLU A 91 15.36 1.80 8.28
N SER A 92 14.14 1.87 7.73
CA SER A 92 13.91 2.58 6.46
C SER A 92 14.31 4.05 6.53
N ALA A 93 13.97 4.74 7.63
CA ALA A 93 14.43 6.10 7.87
C ALA A 93 15.96 6.17 7.94
N ARG A 94 16.63 5.23 8.60
CA ARG A 94 18.11 5.17 8.64
C ARG A 94 18.73 4.94 7.25
N ILE A 95 18.12 4.09 6.42
CA ILE A 95 18.54 3.90 5.03
C ILE A 95 18.42 5.22 4.26
N GLY A 96 17.32 5.96 4.44
CA GLY A 96 17.13 7.30 3.87
C GLY A 96 18.19 8.30 4.35
N ALA A 97 18.47 8.29 5.66
CA ALA A 97 19.44 9.16 6.31
C ALA A 97 20.90 8.86 5.95
N SER A 98 21.17 7.72 5.33
CA SER A 98 22.54 7.29 5.04
C SER A 98 23.30 8.19 4.06
N VAL A 99 22.60 9.09 3.35
CA VAL A 99 23.22 10.10 2.49
C VAL A 99 23.60 11.39 3.24
N LEU A 100 23.08 11.60 4.46
CA LEU A 100 23.31 12.80 5.27
C LEU A 100 24.80 13.14 5.46
N PRO A 101 25.72 12.20 5.72
CA PRO A 101 27.14 12.54 5.89
C PRO A 101 27.79 13.20 4.66
N LEU A 102 27.20 13.01 3.47
CA LEU A 102 27.69 13.61 2.22
C LEU A 102 27.14 15.02 1.98
N SER A 103 26.13 15.43 2.74
CA SER A 103 25.53 16.77 2.65
C SER A 103 26.45 17.88 3.18
N GLY A 104 27.48 17.52 3.98
CA GLY A 104 28.29 18.48 4.73
C GLY A 104 27.60 19.01 5.99
N SER A 105 26.40 18.51 6.33
CA SER A 105 25.70 18.85 7.57
C SER A 105 26.45 18.35 8.80
N GLY A 106 26.41 19.13 9.88
CA GLY A 106 26.81 18.70 11.23
C GLY A 106 25.74 17.88 11.95
N LEU A 107 24.56 17.68 11.34
CA LEU A 107 23.47 16.90 11.90
C LEU A 107 23.82 15.41 11.94
N SER A 108 23.52 14.73 13.05
CA SER A 108 23.71 13.29 13.14
C SER A 108 22.56 12.52 12.51
N VAL A 109 22.88 11.34 11.96
CA VAL A 109 21.89 10.40 11.39
C VAL A 109 20.79 10.08 12.41
N ASP A 110 21.15 9.83 13.67
CA ASP A 110 20.17 9.45 14.69
C ASP A 110 19.21 10.58 15.04
N VAL A 111 19.68 11.84 15.06
CA VAL A 111 18.79 13.00 15.27
C VAL A 111 17.78 13.11 14.14
N LEU A 112 18.21 12.99 12.88
CA LEU A 112 17.35 13.07 11.72
C LEU A 112 16.35 11.90 11.65
N VAL A 113 16.77 10.68 12.00
CA VAL A 113 15.89 9.52 12.12
C VAL A 113 14.83 9.76 13.20
N ASN A 114 15.20 10.27 14.37
CA ASN A 114 14.26 10.57 15.45
C ASN A 114 13.23 11.64 15.04
N GLN A 115 13.67 12.70 14.35
CA GLN A 115 12.77 13.72 13.81
C GLN A 115 11.79 13.13 12.78
N THR A 116 12.29 12.30 11.87
CA THR A 116 11.47 11.61 10.88
C THR A 116 10.42 10.73 11.56
N MET A 117 10.81 9.94 12.56
CA MET A 117 9.89 9.06 13.30
C MET A 117 8.82 9.83 14.09
N ALA A 118 9.17 10.99 14.67
CA ALA A 118 8.21 11.85 15.35
C ALA A 118 7.15 12.40 14.36
N TRP A 119 7.56 12.73 13.14
CA TRP A 119 6.63 13.14 12.09
C TRP A 119 5.75 11.97 11.63
N ILE A 120 6.32 10.80 11.34
CA ILE A 120 5.56 9.62 10.85
C ILE A 120 4.47 9.21 11.83
N THR A 121 4.75 9.25 13.13
CA THR A 121 3.79 8.81 14.16
C THR A 121 2.61 9.76 14.34
N SER A 122 2.73 11.02 13.91
CA SER A 122 1.65 12.03 13.94
C SER A 122 1.04 12.30 12.57
N PHE A 123 1.64 11.79 11.50
CA PHE A 123 1.20 12.00 10.13
C PHE A 123 -0.20 11.40 9.87
N ARG A 124 -1.06 12.23 9.27
CA ARG A 124 -2.35 11.82 8.70
C ARG A 124 -2.29 11.99 7.20
N ALA A 125 -2.58 10.93 6.47
CA ALA A 125 -2.68 11.00 5.02
C ALA A 125 -3.95 11.75 4.58
N SER A 126 -4.07 12.01 3.27
CA SER A 126 -5.22 12.69 2.67
C SER A 126 -6.56 11.97 2.88
N ASP A 127 -6.53 10.65 3.16
CA ASP A 127 -7.70 9.85 3.54
C ASP A 127 -8.08 9.96 5.03
N GLY A 128 -7.38 10.80 5.80
CA GLY A 128 -7.58 11.03 7.24
C GLY A 128 -6.99 9.95 8.16
N LEU A 129 -6.39 8.90 7.59
CA LEU A 129 -5.89 7.76 8.35
C LEU A 129 -4.46 7.94 8.78
N GLN A 130 -4.19 7.48 10.01
CA GLN A 130 -2.84 7.28 10.52
C GLN A 130 -2.39 5.84 10.30
N LEU A 131 -1.11 5.59 10.55
CA LEU A 131 -0.52 4.25 10.49
C LEU A 131 -1.31 3.23 11.32
N SER A 132 -1.66 3.54 12.57
CA SER A 132 -2.40 2.64 13.46
C SER A 132 -3.73 2.18 12.87
N ASP A 133 -4.43 3.09 12.18
CA ASP A 133 -5.73 2.82 11.54
C ASP A 133 -5.56 1.85 10.37
N ARG A 134 -4.51 2.04 9.57
CA ARG A 134 -4.17 1.14 8.45
C ARG A 134 -3.82 -0.27 8.93
N LEU A 135 -3.04 -0.38 10.01
CA LEU A 135 -2.68 -1.67 10.60
C LEU A 135 -3.91 -2.39 11.18
N TRP A 136 -4.80 -1.64 11.83
CA TRP A 136 -6.05 -2.20 12.35
C TRP A 136 -7.00 -2.67 11.23
N ARG A 137 -7.07 -1.95 10.11
CA ARG A 137 -7.86 -2.36 8.93
C ARG A 137 -7.42 -3.71 8.37
N VAL A 138 -6.12 -3.98 8.27
CA VAL A 138 -5.63 -5.30 7.79
C VAL A 138 -6.13 -6.44 8.67
N ALA A 139 -6.00 -6.32 9.99
CA ALA A 139 -6.43 -7.35 10.92
C ALA A 139 -7.97 -7.49 10.98
N SER A 140 -8.70 -6.38 11.00
CA SER A 140 -10.17 -6.40 11.02
C SER A 140 -10.77 -6.99 9.74
N THR A 141 -10.20 -6.67 8.56
CA THR A 141 -10.60 -7.32 7.30
C THR A 141 -10.35 -8.83 7.38
N ALA A 142 -9.18 -9.27 7.86
CA ALA A 142 -8.91 -10.69 8.02
C ALA A 142 -9.96 -11.38 8.92
N LYS A 143 -10.32 -10.77 10.05
CA LYS A 143 -11.33 -11.29 10.98
C LYS A 143 -12.70 -11.44 10.32
N THR A 144 -13.17 -10.40 9.65
CA THR A 144 -14.49 -10.39 9.01
C THR A 144 -14.57 -11.45 7.90
N GLU A 145 -13.57 -11.49 7.01
CA GLU A 145 -13.55 -12.42 5.89
C GLU A 145 -13.42 -13.88 6.35
N LEU A 146 -12.55 -14.16 7.32
CA LEU A 146 -12.37 -15.51 7.86
C LEU A 146 -13.61 -16.01 8.58
N GLY A 147 -14.16 -15.20 9.48
CA GLY A 147 -15.35 -15.57 10.25
C GLY A 147 -16.52 -15.87 9.32
N ALA A 148 -16.80 -14.97 8.37
CA ALA A 148 -17.87 -15.17 7.40
C ALA A 148 -17.62 -16.43 6.55
N ALA A 149 -16.41 -16.66 6.05
CA ALA A 149 -16.13 -17.81 5.19
C ALA A 149 -16.25 -19.15 5.91
N ILE A 150 -15.75 -19.24 7.15
CA ILE A 150 -15.80 -20.49 7.94
C ILE A 150 -17.22 -20.76 8.42
N GLU A 151 -17.91 -19.77 9.00
CA GLU A 151 -19.28 -19.95 9.50
C GLU A 151 -20.25 -20.30 8.35
N ASN A 152 -20.15 -19.63 7.20
CA ASN A 152 -20.97 -19.96 6.03
C ASN A 152 -20.68 -21.36 5.48
N GLY A 153 -19.42 -21.81 5.50
CA GLY A 153 -19.05 -23.16 5.09
C GLY A 153 -19.68 -24.23 5.97
N ILE A 154 -19.64 -24.04 7.29
CA ILE A 154 -20.25 -24.95 8.28
C ILE A 154 -21.77 -25.01 8.09
N VAL A 155 -22.43 -23.85 8.02
CA VAL A 155 -23.89 -23.78 7.86
C VAL A 155 -24.34 -24.39 6.53
N ARG A 156 -23.66 -24.07 5.43
CA ARG A 156 -23.97 -24.65 4.11
C ARG A 156 -23.79 -26.17 4.11
N GLY A 157 -22.72 -26.67 4.72
CA GLY A 157 -22.49 -28.12 4.83
C GLY A 157 -23.57 -28.81 5.66
N GLN A 158 -24.00 -28.19 6.76
CA GLN A 158 -25.10 -28.70 7.57
C GLN A 158 -26.42 -28.78 6.79
N SER A 159 -26.81 -27.71 6.08
CA SER A 159 -28.04 -27.70 5.30
C SER A 159 -28.01 -28.75 4.18
N SER A 160 -26.84 -28.94 3.55
CA SER A 160 -26.67 -29.93 2.49
C SER A 160 -26.73 -31.36 3.02
N TYR A 161 -26.17 -31.61 4.22
CA TYR A 161 -26.26 -32.89 4.90
C TYR A 161 -27.71 -33.24 5.27
N GLN A 162 -28.45 -32.28 5.82
CA GLN A 162 -29.86 -32.47 6.15
C GLN A 162 -30.71 -32.79 4.91
N ALA A 163 -30.48 -32.10 3.80
CA ALA A 163 -31.14 -32.40 2.53
C ALA A 163 -30.75 -33.77 1.96
N ALA A 164 -29.48 -34.17 2.09
CA ALA A 164 -29.00 -35.47 1.62
C ALA A 164 -29.62 -36.64 2.39
N GLN A 165 -29.93 -36.46 3.68
CA GLN A 165 -30.55 -37.49 4.52
C GLN A 165 -31.84 -38.04 3.92
N GLU A 166 -32.66 -37.17 3.31
CA GLU A 166 -33.90 -37.61 2.67
C GLU A 166 -33.70 -38.58 1.49
N PHE A 167 -32.57 -38.46 0.79
CA PHE A 167 -32.21 -39.37 -0.31
C PHE A 167 -31.67 -40.68 0.23
N ILE A 168 -30.82 -40.60 1.27
CA ILE A 168 -30.24 -41.76 1.95
C ILE A 168 -31.36 -42.64 2.54
N ASP A 169 -32.33 -42.04 3.23
CA ASP A 169 -33.45 -42.75 3.86
C ASP A 169 -34.33 -43.47 2.82
N ARG A 170 -34.39 -42.94 1.60
CA ARG A 170 -35.11 -43.53 0.46
C ARG A 170 -34.27 -44.53 -0.35
N GLY A 171 -33.01 -44.77 0.02
CA GLY A 171 -32.08 -45.59 -0.75
C GLY A 171 -31.74 -45.03 -2.14
N ALA A 172 -31.94 -43.71 -2.33
CA ALA A 172 -31.69 -43.02 -3.58
C ALA A 172 -30.26 -42.45 -3.64
N PRO A 173 -29.67 -42.29 -4.83
CA PRO A 173 -28.37 -41.61 -4.96
C PRO A 173 -28.48 -40.15 -4.52
N VAL A 174 -27.52 -39.68 -3.71
CA VAL A 174 -27.41 -38.28 -3.31
C VAL A 174 -26.92 -37.44 -4.49
N PRO A 175 -27.62 -36.35 -4.87
CA PRO A 175 -27.18 -35.42 -5.92
C PRO A 175 -25.77 -34.88 -5.71
N SER A 176 -25.03 -34.64 -6.81
CA SER A 176 -23.67 -34.09 -6.79
C SER A 176 -23.58 -32.76 -6.05
N GLU A 177 -24.60 -31.92 -6.17
CA GLU A 177 -24.65 -30.58 -5.56
C GLU A 177 -24.71 -30.68 -4.03
N LEU A 178 -25.44 -31.66 -3.50
CA LEU A 178 -25.50 -31.90 -2.06
C LEU A 178 -24.19 -32.50 -1.54
N ASN A 179 -23.53 -33.37 -2.32
CA ASN A 179 -22.19 -33.86 -1.98
C ASN A 179 -21.16 -32.72 -1.90
N MET A 180 -21.16 -31.81 -2.88
CA MET A 180 -20.31 -30.61 -2.86
C MET A 180 -20.68 -29.68 -1.69
N GLY A 181 -21.98 -29.55 -1.40
CA GLY A 181 -22.48 -28.77 -0.27
C GLY A 181 -21.99 -29.32 1.07
N MET A 182 -22.11 -30.63 1.31
CA MET A 182 -21.60 -31.30 2.51
C MET A 182 -20.09 -31.13 2.65
N ALA A 183 -19.33 -31.23 1.56
CA ALA A 183 -17.89 -31.02 1.59
C ALA A 183 -17.47 -29.61 2.05
N ALA A 184 -18.39 -28.62 2.03
CA ALA A 184 -18.10 -27.25 2.48
C ALA A 184 -17.82 -27.13 3.98
N ARG A 185 -18.30 -28.07 4.81
CA ARG A 185 -18.01 -28.10 6.27
C ARG A 185 -16.85 -29.01 6.65
N GLN A 186 -16.23 -29.70 5.69
CA GLN A 186 -15.07 -30.53 5.98
C GLN A 186 -13.90 -29.65 6.44
N ALA A 187 -13.20 -30.09 7.48
CA ALA A 187 -12.08 -29.34 8.07
C ALA A 187 -11.03 -28.94 7.02
N ALA A 188 -10.71 -29.85 6.09
CA ALA A 188 -9.76 -29.59 5.00
C ALA A 188 -10.24 -28.49 4.03
N THR A 189 -11.54 -28.47 3.69
CA THR A 189 -12.13 -27.46 2.80
C THR A 189 -12.14 -26.09 3.45
N LEU A 190 -12.56 -26.02 4.72
CA LEU A 190 -12.54 -24.80 5.52
C LEU A 190 -11.11 -24.25 5.67
N ALA A 191 -10.13 -25.13 5.93
CA ALA A 191 -8.73 -24.76 6.04
C ALA A 191 -8.16 -24.21 4.72
N ALA A 192 -8.46 -24.86 3.59
CA ALA A 192 -8.05 -24.38 2.27
C ALA A 192 -8.65 -23.00 1.95
N ARG A 193 -9.91 -22.77 2.37
CA ARG A 193 -10.55 -21.46 2.20
C ARG A 193 -9.89 -20.38 3.07
N ALA A 194 -9.57 -20.68 4.32
CA ALA A 194 -8.85 -19.77 5.20
C ALA A 194 -7.46 -19.40 4.65
N GLU A 195 -6.71 -20.40 4.18
CA GLU A 195 -5.40 -20.20 3.53
C GLU A 195 -5.53 -19.32 2.28
N GLN A 196 -6.54 -19.57 1.43
CA GLN A 196 -6.80 -18.76 0.25
C GLN A 196 -7.07 -17.29 0.62
N LEU A 197 -7.82 -17.02 1.68
CA LEU A 197 -8.13 -15.64 2.11
C LEU A 197 -6.91 -14.92 2.71
N LEU A 198 -6.06 -15.64 3.43
CA LEU A 198 -4.94 -15.03 4.16
C LEU A 198 -3.66 -14.92 3.34
N VAL A 199 -3.38 -15.88 2.46
CA VAL A 199 -2.04 -16.05 1.87
C VAL A 199 -2.02 -16.03 0.34
N ASN A 200 -3.18 -16.09 -0.33
CA ASN A 200 -3.19 -15.95 -1.79
C ASN A 200 -2.69 -14.54 -2.18
N PRO A 201 -1.73 -14.40 -3.12
CA PRO A 201 -1.26 -13.10 -3.59
C PRO A 201 -2.35 -12.18 -4.17
N SER A 202 -3.44 -12.78 -4.65
CA SER A 202 -4.62 -12.07 -5.17
C SER A 202 -5.70 -11.84 -4.11
N ALA A 203 -5.51 -12.31 -2.87
CA ALA A 203 -6.44 -12.06 -1.79
C ALA A 203 -6.19 -10.71 -1.12
N ASP A 204 -7.29 -10.09 -0.68
CA ASP A 204 -7.29 -8.74 -0.14
C ASP A 204 -6.42 -8.60 1.11
N VAL A 205 -6.33 -9.62 1.96
CA VAL A 205 -5.59 -9.54 3.24
C VAL A 205 -4.08 -9.46 3.01
N LEU A 206 -3.50 -10.42 2.27
CA LEU A 206 -2.06 -10.42 1.99
C LEU A 206 -1.67 -9.18 1.18
N TYR A 207 -2.46 -8.85 0.15
CA TYR A 207 -2.22 -7.67 -0.66
C TYR A 207 -2.28 -6.38 0.17
N ALA A 208 -3.28 -6.22 1.04
CA ALA A 208 -3.40 -5.05 1.91
C ALA A 208 -2.24 -4.95 2.92
N ALA A 209 -1.82 -6.08 3.51
CA ALA A 209 -0.69 -6.13 4.43
C ALA A 209 0.61 -5.68 3.74
N GLN A 210 0.95 -6.29 2.60
CA GLN A 210 2.16 -5.92 1.87
C GLN A 210 2.11 -4.46 1.37
N ARG A 211 0.95 -3.99 0.91
CA ARG A 211 0.75 -2.60 0.46
C ARG A 211 1.03 -1.60 1.58
N VAL A 212 0.53 -1.85 2.79
CA VAL A 212 0.79 -0.97 3.94
C VAL A 212 2.27 -0.96 4.28
N ILE A 213 2.93 -2.12 4.41
CA ILE A 213 4.38 -2.17 4.67
C ILE A 213 5.16 -1.39 3.62
N ARG A 214 4.95 -1.68 2.33
CA ARG A 214 5.69 -1.01 1.24
C ARG A 214 5.46 0.49 1.24
N THR A 215 4.24 0.94 1.47
CA THR A 215 3.89 2.37 1.46
C THR A 215 4.52 3.11 2.65
N GLU A 216 4.39 2.58 3.86
CA GLU A 216 4.84 3.28 5.07
C GLU A 216 6.36 3.23 5.26
N THR A 217 7.00 2.12 4.88
CA THR A 217 8.48 2.04 4.88
C THR A 217 9.09 2.92 3.80
N ASN A 218 8.50 3.00 2.60
CA ASN A 218 8.94 3.94 1.58
C ASN A 218 8.74 5.40 2.03
N ARG A 219 7.63 5.72 2.72
CA ARG A 219 7.43 7.05 3.31
C ARG A 219 8.57 7.37 4.27
N ALA A 220 8.86 6.47 5.22
CA ALA A 220 9.94 6.67 6.18
C ALA A 220 11.30 6.89 5.51
N TYR A 221 11.61 6.09 4.50
CA TYR A 221 12.82 6.24 3.70
C TYR A 221 12.85 7.60 2.98
N THR A 222 11.80 7.96 2.26
CA THR A 222 11.79 9.15 1.41
C THR A 222 11.87 10.42 2.24
N GLU A 223 11.08 10.55 3.30
CA GLU A 223 11.09 11.76 4.14
C GLU A 223 12.48 11.97 4.77
N SER A 224 13.09 10.90 5.29
CA SER A 224 14.44 10.94 5.83
C SER A 224 15.49 11.26 4.75
N TYR A 225 15.35 10.68 3.56
CA TYR A 225 16.23 10.93 2.42
C TYR A 225 16.17 12.39 1.97
N VAL A 226 14.97 12.94 1.80
CA VAL A 226 14.72 14.33 1.42
C VAL A 226 15.28 15.28 2.47
N ALA A 227 14.97 15.02 3.75
CA ALA A 227 15.51 15.79 4.86
C ALA A 227 17.05 15.78 4.89
N SER A 228 17.67 14.68 4.46
CA SER A 228 19.13 14.54 4.39
C SER A 228 19.76 15.31 3.24
N VAL A 229 19.23 15.19 2.02
CA VAL A 229 19.78 15.91 0.87
C VAL A 229 19.50 17.41 0.96
N ALA A 230 18.40 17.82 1.58
CA ALA A 230 18.06 19.22 1.82
C ALA A 230 19.04 19.94 2.77
N GLN A 231 19.90 19.20 3.49
CA GLN A 231 20.95 19.82 4.30
C GLN A 231 22.13 20.33 3.47
N HIS A 232 22.27 19.87 2.22
CA HIS A 232 23.35 20.31 1.35
C HIS A 232 23.07 21.73 0.86
N PRO A 233 24.02 22.69 0.98
CA PRO A 233 23.76 24.11 0.69
C PRO A 233 23.35 24.37 -0.76
N ASP A 234 23.85 23.56 -1.70
CA ASP A 234 23.52 23.71 -3.12
C ASP A 234 22.28 22.93 -3.57
N VAL A 235 21.63 22.14 -2.70
CA VAL A 235 20.40 21.42 -3.07
C VAL A 235 19.22 22.39 -3.02
N ILE A 236 18.61 22.64 -4.18
CA ILE A 236 17.47 23.57 -4.33
C ILE A 236 16.13 22.83 -4.43
N GLY A 237 16.15 21.54 -4.72
CA GLY A 237 14.94 20.76 -4.90
C GLY A 237 15.17 19.25 -4.94
N VAL A 238 14.08 18.53 -5.10
CA VAL A 238 14.06 17.09 -5.34
C VAL A 238 13.23 16.79 -6.59
N LYS A 239 13.81 16.01 -7.50
CA LYS A 239 13.15 15.58 -8.72
C LYS A 239 12.34 14.31 -8.47
N PHE A 240 11.05 14.37 -8.76
CA PHE A 240 10.18 13.21 -8.81
C PHE A 240 10.43 12.45 -10.12
N THR A 241 11.07 11.30 -10.02
CA THR A 241 11.46 10.48 -11.17
C THR A 241 10.59 9.24 -11.26
N LEU A 242 9.96 9.04 -12.42
CA LEU A 242 9.23 7.80 -12.73
C LEU A 242 10.18 6.60 -12.72
N SER A 243 9.71 5.51 -12.15
CA SER A 243 10.39 4.22 -12.30
C SER A 243 10.27 3.72 -13.74
N PRO A 244 11.33 3.11 -14.32
CA PRO A 244 11.22 2.38 -15.58
C PRO A 244 10.18 1.24 -15.54
N MET A 245 9.79 0.79 -14.34
CA MET A 245 8.76 -0.22 -14.11
C MET A 245 7.37 0.37 -13.83
N HIS A 246 7.16 1.67 -14.05
CA HIS A 246 5.85 2.30 -13.86
C HIS A 246 4.86 1.73 -14.91
N PRO A 247 3.77 1.06 -14.48
CA PRO A 247 3.07 0.11 -15.34
C PRO A 247 2.05 0.74 -16.29
N LYS A 248 1.60 1.97 -16.02
CA LYS A 248 0.56 2.67 -16.77
C LYS A 248 0.64 4.15 -16.47
N HIS A 249 0.20 5.00 -17.39
CA HIS A 249 0.05 6.42 -17.09
C HIS A 249 -0.91 6.62 -15.90
N ASP A 250 -0.56 7.55 -15.02
CA ASP A 250 -1.36 8.00 -13.87
C ASP A 250 -0.86 9.38 -13.38
N ILE A 251 -1.26 9.80 -12.18
CA ILE A 251 -0.85 11.09 -11.59
C ILE A 251 0.67 11.24 -11.44
N CYS A 252 1.44 10.15 -11.40
CA CYS A 252 2.90 10.22 -11.34
C CYS A 252 3.50 10.83 -12.61
N ASP A 253 2.86 10.69 -13.77
CA ASP A 253 3.32 11.31 -15.01
C ASP A 253 3.28 12.83 -14.92
N LEU A 254 2.17 13.36 -14.38
CA LEU A 254 2.05 14.78 -14.07
C LEU A 254 3.15 15.20 -13.11
N TYR A 255 3.33 14.45 -12.01
CA TYR A 255 4.32 14.81 -11.02
C TYR A 255 5.76 14.76 -11.53
N ALA A 256 6.07 13.89 -12.48
CA ALA A 256 7.42 13.77 -13.03
C ALA A 256 7.70 14.72 -14.19
N ALA A 257 6.68 15.17 -14.93
CA ALA A 257 6.85 15.93 -16.16
C ALA A 257 6.47 17.41 -16.04
N ALA A 258 5.59 17.79 -15.11
CA ALA A 258 5.17 19.17 -14.97
C ALA A 258 6.22 20.02 -14.23
N ASN A 259 6.50 21.22 -14.73
CA ASN A 259 7.36 22.21 -14.08
C ASN A 259 6.52 23.14 -13.18
N LEU A 260 6.02 22.61 -12.07
CA LEU A 260 5.07 23.30 -11.19
C LEU A 260 5.73 24.43 -10.38
N HIS A 261 7.03 24.34 -10.13
CA HIS A 261 7.76 25.25 -9.24
C HIS A 261 8.77 26.14 -9.96
N GLY A 262 8.94 26.02 -11.27
CA GLY A 262 9.98 26.76 -12.01
C GLY A 262 11.40 26.27 -11.70
N LEU A 263 11.53 25.05 -11.16
CA LEU A 263 12.81 24.39 -10.86
C LEU A 263 13.16 23.31 -11.92
N GLY A 264 12.33 23.20 -12.94
CA GLY A 264 12.43 22.23 -14.02
C GLY A 264 11.35 21.15 -13.93
N PRO A 265 11.16 20.36 -15.00
CA PRO A 265 10.18 19.27 -15.05
C PRO A 265 10.33 18.29 -13.88
N GLY A 266 9.26 18.16 -13.09
CA GLY A 266 9.18 17.25 -11.95
C GLY A 266 10.04 17.63 -10.76
N VAL A 267 10.56 18.86 -10.68
CA VAL A 267 11.39 19.31 -9.56
C VAL A 267 10.54 20.10 -8.56
N TYR A 268 10.58 19.65 -7.31
CA TYR A 268 9.84 20.22 -6.19
C TYR A 268 10.79 20.81 -5.15
N PRO A 269 10.40 21.88 -4.45
CA PRO A 269 11.02 22.23 -3.18
C PRO A 269 11.03 21.02 -2.24
N PRO A 270 12.07 20.80 -1.41
CA PRO A 270 12.17 19.60 -0.58
C PRO A 270 10.95 19.33 0.31
N GLY A 271 10.28 20.38 0.81
CA GLY A 271 9.09 20.25 1.67
C GLY A 271 7.74 20.18 0.94
N ASP A 272 7.72 20.19 -0.39
CA ASP A 272 6.49 20.32 -1.19
C ASP A 272 6.37 19.23 -2.27
N HIS A 273 7.02 18.08 -2.05
CA HIS A 273 6.99 16.97 -2.99
C HIS A 273 5.69 16.14 -2.85
N PRO A 274 5.16 15.56 -3.94
CA PRO A 274 3.93 14.78 -3.91
C PRO A 274 4.15 13.30 -3.52
N TYR A 275 5.30 12.94 -2.94
CA TYR A 275 5.60 11.55 -2.59
C TYR A 275 4.93 11.09 -1.28
N PRO A 276 4.43 9.84 -1.18
CA PRO A 276 4.11 8.96 -2.30
C PRO A 276 2.85 9.45 -3.02
N ALA A 277 2.87 9.42 -4.36
CA ALA A 277 1.76 9.89 -5.18
C ALA A 277 0.51 9.01 -5.03
N HIS A 278 0.70 7.71 -4.85
CA HIS A 278 -0.34 6.72 -4.62
C HIS A 278 0.22 5.50 -3.83
N PRO A 279 -0.63 4.61 -3.31
CA PRO A 279 -0.16 3.36 -2.72
C PRO A 279 0.72 2.57 -3.70
N ASN A 280 1.77 1.92 -3.19
CA ASN A 280 2.76 1.21 -4.01
C ASN A 280 3.45 2.07 -5.09
N THR A 281 3.60 3.39 -4.88
CA THR A 281 4.39 4.25 -5.78
C THR A 281 5.78 3.66 -6.01
N LEU A 282 6.13 3.45 -7.28
CA LEU A 282 7.46 2.97 -7.71
C LEU A 282 8.43 4.09 -8.01
N SER A 283 7.92 5.30 -8.27
CA SER A 283 8.69 6.52 -8.45
C SER A 283 9.61 6.79 -7.26
N TYR A 284 10.63 7.61 -7.47
CA TYR A 284 11.63 7.92 -6.45
C TYR A 284 12.09 9.36 -6.60
N LEU A 285 12.70 9.88 -5.54
CA LEU A 285 13.22 11.24 -5.51
C LEU A 285 14.74 11.24 -5.74
N GLN A 286 15.25 12.32 -6.33
CA GLN A 286 16.68 12.59 -6.52
C GLN A 286 16.96 14.06 -6.17
N PRO A 287 18.10 14.41 -5.58
CA PRO A 287 18.45 15.81 -5.36
C PRO A 287 18.60 16.54 -6.69
N VAL A 288 18.28 17.83 -6.68
CA VAL A 288 18.58 18.77 -7.75
C VAL A 288 19.40 19.90 -7.15
N PHE A 289 20.55 20.15 -7.74
CA PHE A 289 21.47 21.19 -7.33
C PHE A 289 21.14 22.51 -8.04
N ALA A 290 21.49 23.64 -7.42
CA ALA A 290 21.16 24.97 -7.91
C ALA A 290 21.72 25.26 -9.31
N ASP A 291 22.88 24.67 -9.65
CA ASP A 291 23.53 24.80 -10.95
C ASP A 291 22.83 24.00 -12.07
N GLU A 292 21.90 23.10 -11.72
CA GLU A 292 21.08 22.36 -12.67
C GLU A 292 19.82 23.11 -13.12
N VAL A 293 19.43 24.15 -12.39
CA VAL A 293 18.21 24.92 -12.68
C VAL A 293 18.53 26.09 -13.60
N THR A 294 17.99 26.03 -14.82
CA THR A 294 18.23 27.03 -15.86
C THR A 294 17.22 28.18 -15.82
N ASP A 295 17.52 29.28 -16.52
CA ASP A 295 16.55 30.37 -16.67
C ASP A 295 15.32 29.96 -17.49
N ALA A 296 15.48 28.99 -18.40
CA ALA A 296 14.37 28.40 -19.12
C ALA A 296 13.43 27.62 -18.18
N ASP A 297 13.98 26.91 -17.18
CA ASP A 297 13.17 26.25 -16.15
C ASP A 297 12.38 27.27 -15.32
N ARG A 298 13.01 28.38 -14.93
CA ARG A 298 12.35 29.45 -14.16
C ARG A 298 11.23 30.10 -14.97
N ALA A 299 11.48 30.42 -16.23
CA ALA A 299 10.51 31.02 -17.13
C ALA A 299 9.40 30.04 -17.55
N GLY A 300 9.70 28.74 -17.60
CA GLY A 300 8.80 27.67 -18.02
C GLY A 300 7.88 27.13 -16.92
N LYS A 301 7.71 27.85 -15.80
CA LYS A 301 6.76 27.47 -14.75
C LYS A 301 5.34 27.42 -15.33
N GLN A 302 4.61 26.35 -15.03
CA GLN A 302 3.22 26.18 -15.48
C GLN A 302 2.36 25.54 -14.40
N SER A 303 1.03 25.66 -14.51
CA SER A 303 0.11 24.96 -13.62
C SER A 303 -0.01 23.48 -13.99
N ALA A 304 -0.55 22.68 -13.06
CA ALA A 304 -0.91 21.29 -13.31
C ALA A 304 -1.98 21.17 -14.42
N PHE A 305 -2.93 22.11 -14.46
CA PHE A 305 -3.97 22.18 -15.48
C PHE A 305 -3.41 22.50 -16.87
N ASP A 306 -2.48 23.46 -16.98
CA ASP A 306 -1.83 23.80 -18.25
C ASP A 306 -1.04 22.62 -18.81
N TRP A 307 -0.35 21.87 -17.95
CA TRP A 307 0.35 20.65 -18.37
C TRP A 307 -0.65 19.59 -18.85
N LEU A 308 -1.73 19.36 -18.08
CA LEU A 308 -2.73 18.34 -18.37
C LEU A 308 -3.49 18.63 -19.68
N GLY A 309 -3.80 19.90 -19.94
CA GLY A 309 -4.49 20.33 -21.16
C GLY A 309 -3.69 20.09 -22.44
N LYS A 310 -2.36 19.97 -22.34
CA LYS A 310 -1.46 19.65 -23.45
C LYS A 310 -1.32 18.14 -23.73
N GLN A 311 -1.84 17.29 -22.84
CA GLN A 311 -1.73 15.83 -23.00
C GLN A 311 -2.85 15.28 -23.89
N ASP A 312 -2.63 14.09 -24.44
CA ASP A 312 -3.66 13.37 -25.17
C ASP A 312 -4.81 12.92 -24.23
N ALA A 313 -5.96 12.58 -24.82
CA ALA A 313 -7.16 12.23 -24.07
C ALA A 313 -6.99 10.99 -23.17
N GLY A 314 -6.11 10.05 -23.55
CA GLY A 314 -5.80 8.86 -22.74
C GLY A 314 -5.03 9.25 -21.48
N THR A 315 -3.97 10.05 -21.64
CA THR A 315 -3.18 10.57 -20.53
C THR A 315 -4.02 11.45 -19.59
N GLN A 316 -4.86 12.33 -20.14
CA GLN A 316 -5.80 13.13 -19.32
C GLN A 316 -6.69 12.24 -18.44
N THR A 317 -7.25 11.19 -19.03
CA THR A 317 -8.14 10.26 -18.34
C THR A 317 -7.41 9.47 -17.26
N ALA A 318 -6.18 9.06 -17.56
CA ALA A 318 -5.33 8.31 -16.65
C ALA A 318 -4.90 9.15 -15.43
N VAL A 319 -4.45 10.38 -15.65
CA VAL A 319 -4.03 11.33 -14.60
C VAL A 319 -5.21 11.73 -13.70
N LEU A 320 -6.39 11.96 -14.28
CA LEU A 320 -7.60 12.32 -13.53
C LEU A 320 -8.29 11.13 -12.85
N GLY A 321 -7.80 9.90 -13.08
CA GLY A 321 -8.29 8.70 -12.41
C GLY A 321 -9.65 8.21 -12.88
N GLY A 322 -10.13 8.63 -14.05
CA GLY A 322 -11.38 8.12 -14.63
C GLY A 322 -12.02 9.00 -15.70
N GLN A 323 -12.85 8.37 -16.53
CA GLN A 323 -13.51 8.97 -17.70
C GLN A 323 -14.40 10.16 -17.31
N LYS A 324 -15.24 10.02 -16.28
CA LYS A 324 -16.18 11.07 -15.85
C LYS A 324 -15.48 12.40 -15.56
N LYS A 325 -14.38 12.35 -14.81
CA LYS A 325 -13.59 13.54 -14.45
C LYS A 325 -12.85 14.13 -15.65
N ALA A 326 -12.39 13.27 -16.55
CA ALA A 326 -11.75 13.68 -17.79
C ALA A 326 -12.71 14.37 -18.76
N ASP A 327 -13.96 13.90 -18.84
CA ASP A 327 -15.01 14.56 -19.63
C ASP A 327 -15.35 15.94 -19.04
N ALA A 328 -15.48 16.05 -17.72
CA ALA A 328 -15.67 17.34 -17.04
C ALA A 328 -14.50 18.31 -17.28
N PHE A 329 -13.26 17.81 -17.25
CA PHE A 329 -12.07 18.61 -17.59
C PHE A 329 -12.13 19.12 -19.04
N ARG A 330 -12.40 18.24 -20.01
CA ARG A 330 -12.50 18.61 -21.44
C ARG A 330 -13.67 19.54 -21.74
N ALA A 331 -14.74 19.47 -20.96
CA ALA A 331 -15.87 20.38 -21.06
C ALA A 331 -15.62 21.75 -20.39
N GLY A 332 -14.44 21.98 -19.80
CA GLY A 332 -14.13 23.22 -19.07
C GLY A 332 -14.90 23.37 -17.75
N GLN A 333 -15.40 22.26 -17.19
CA GLN A 333 -16.24 22.24 -16.00
C GLN A 333 -15.45 21.96 -14.71
N LEU A 334 -14.23 21.44 -14.82
CA LEU A 334 -13.35 21.13 -13.70
C LEU A 334 -12.49 22.35 -13.35
N HIS A 335 -12.34 22.65 -12.06
CA HIS A 335 -11.43 23.69 -11.58
C HIS A 335 -10.06 23.12 -11.19
N ASP A 336 -9.02 23.95 -11.22
CA ASP A 336 -7.65 23.58 -10.81
C ASP A 336 -7.57 22.90 -9.44
N SER A 337 -8.30 23.44 -8.46
CA SER A 337 -8.36 22.92 -7.09
C SER A 337 -8.98 21.52 -7.00
N GLU A 338 -9.70 21.09 -8.03
CA GLU A 338 -10.40 19.82 -8.07
C GLU A 338 -9.58 18.71 -8.72
N LEU A 339 -8.34 18.98 -9.19
CA LEU A 339 -7.50 17.98 -9.86
C LEU A 339 -7.28 16.72 -9.02
N LEU A 340 -7.15 16.87 -7.70
CA LEU A 340 -6.99 15.76 -6.74
C LEU A 340 -8.30 15.39 -6.02
N ALA A 341 -9.37 16.16 -6.19
CA ALA A 341 -10.64 15.88 -5.54
C ALA A 341 -11.27 14.57 -6.09
N PRO A 342 -11.82 13.71 -5.23
CA PRO A 342 -12.53 12.53 -5.68
C PRO A 342 -13.80 12.91 -6.46
N TRP A 343 -14.18 12.09 -7.43
CA TRP A 343 -15.30 12.39 -8.33
C TRP A 343 -16.61 12.72 -7.60
N TYR A 344 -16.95 12.01 -6.51
CA TYR A 344 -18.19 12.26 -5.79
C TYR A 344 -18.32 13.72 -5.30
N GLN A 345 -17.22 14.37 -4.90
CA GLN A 345 -17.24 15.78 -4.49
C GLN A 345 -17.51 16.74 -5.66
N ILE A 346 -17.07 16.35 -6.86
CA ILE A 346 -17.23 17.14 -8.09
C ILE A 346 -18.62 16.88 -8.70
N ALA A 347 -19.08 15.64 -8.66
CA ALA A 347 -20.37 15.21 -9.19
C ALA A 347 -21.53 15.98 -8.56
N ASP A 348 -21.50 16.16 -7.24
CA ASP A 348 -22.49 16.94 -6.50
C ASP A 348 -22.59 18.38 -7.01
N ARG A 349 -21.44 19.03 -7.26
CA ARG A 349 -21.39 20.39 -7.82
C ARG A 349 -21.93 20.45 -9.25
N LEU A 350 -21.64 19.42 -10.05
CA LEU A 350 -22.03 19.35 -11.46
C LEU A 350 -23.46 18.83 -11.68
N GLY A 351 -24.16 18.42 -10.62
CA GLY A 351 -25.47 17.76 -10.74
C GLY A 351 -25.40 16.42 -11.47
N ALA A 352 -24.24 15.75 -11.44
CA ALA A 352 -24.00 14.47 -12.09
C ALA A 352 -24.16 13.30 -11.10
N GLN A 353 -24.34 12.09 -11.61
CA GLN A 353 -24.36 10.90 -10.74
C GLN A 353 -22.97 10.64 -10.13
N PRO A 354 -22.90 10.37 -8.81
CA PRO A 354 -21.65 10.17 -8.08
C PRO A 354 -20.78 8.99 -8.57
#